data_AF-A0A6V7WN90-F1
#
_entry.id   AF-A0A6V7WN90-F1
#
_cell.length_a   1.000
_cell.length_b   1.000
_cell.length_c   1.000
_cell.angle_alpha   90.00
_cell.angle_beta   90.00
_cell.angle_gamma   90.00
#
_symmetry.space_group_name_H-M   'P 1'
#
loop_
_entity.id
_entity.type
_entity.pdbx_description
1 polymer ?
#
loop_
_entity_poly.entity_id
_entity_poly.type
_entity_poly.pdbx_seq_one_letter_code
_entity_poly.pdbx_strand_id
1 'polypeptide(L)'
;MVKSTTEINNSKNSIESENVSSDTCDIHANDSLHALMDRICELCHDMYSHQQPNMRADCRSDCFRNNNFKRCLRLFKPTGRSSAQRHRMRFLEESLHSFLIA
;
A
#
# COMPACT_ATOMS: atom_id res chain seq x y z
N MET A 1 3.92 -31.14 -32.29
CA MET A 1 4.58 -29.92 -31.75
C MET A 1 4.26 -28.80 -32.74
N VAL A 2 3.33 -27.87 -32.52
CA VAL A 2 3.22 -26.83 -31.47
C VAL A 2 1.76 -26.32 -31.44
N LYS A 3 1.29 -25.87 -30.26
CA LYS A 3 0.44 -24.69 -29.97
C LYS A 3 0.15 -24.71 -28.47
N SER A 4 0.80 -23.87 -27.66
CA SER A 4 0.41 -22.49 -27.34
C SER A 4 -1.05 -22.38 -26.91
N THR A 5 -1.28 -22.47 -25.60
CA THR A 5 -2.42 -21.79 -24.94
C THR A 5 -1.97 -21.37 -23.53
N THR A 6 -1.64 -20.09 -23.44
CA THR A 6 -1.81 -19.22 -22.27
C THR A 6 -3.24 -19.28 -21.74
N GLU A 7 -3.41 -19.31 -20.42
CA GLU A 7 -4.50 -18.77 -19.59
C GLU A 7 -4.25 -19.33 -18.18
N ILE A 8 -4.14 -18.53 -17.11
CA ILE A 8 -5.24 -18.09 -16.22
C ILE A 8 -4.51 -17.46 -15.01
N ASN A 9 -4.86 -16.36 -14.34
CA ASN A 9 -5.76 -15.23 -14.54
C ASN A 9 -5.35 -14.16 -13.52
N ASN A 10 -5.02 -12.97 -14.05
CA ASN A 10 -5.28 -11.65 -13.50
C ASN A 10 -5.83 -11.60 -12.06
N SER A 11 -4.97 -11.26 -11.08
CA SER A 11 -5.38 -10.77 -9.76
C SER A 11 -6.12 -9.44 -9.91
N LYS A 12 -7.40 -9.52 -10.27
CA LYS A 12 -8.37 -8.46 -10.03
C LYS A 12 -8.66 -8.49 -8.54
N ASN A 13 -7.95 -7.62 -7.82
CA ASN A 13 -8.25 -7.28 -6.45
C ASN A 13 -9.58 -6.51 -6.43
N SER A 14 -10.68 -7.26 -6.36
CA SER A 14 -12.01 -6.73 -6.08
C SER A 14 -12.07 -6.47 -4.58
N ILE A 15 -11.71 -5.25 -4.17
CA ILE A 15 -12.11 -4.73 -2.88
C ILE A 15 -13.60 -4.41 -3.00
N GLU A 16 -14.41 -5.44 -2.89
CA GLU A 16 -15.86 -5.30 -2.72
C GLU A 16 -16.07 -4.90 -1.27
N SER A 17 -16.36 -3.61 -1.07
CA SER A 17 -16.73 -3.05 0.21
C SER A 17 -18.20 -3.39 0.45
N GLU A 18 -18.49 -4.66 0.74
CA GLU A 18 -19.82 -5.05 1.21
C GLU A 18 -20.09 -4.38 2.56
N ASN A 19 -21.21 -3.68 2.58
CA ASN A 19 -21.69 -2.87 3.69
C ASN A 19 -22.26 -3.78 4.79
N VAL A 20 -21.36 -4.43 5.54
CA VAL A 20 -21.74 -5.26 6.70
C VAL A 20 -21.85 -4.33 7.92
N SER A 21 -23.08 -4.22 8.40
CA SER A 21 -23.47 -3.46 9.58
C SER A 21 -23.46 -4.33 10.84
N SER A 22 -23.08 -3.67 11.94
CA SER A 22 -23.28 -3.98 13.36
C SER A 22 -22.50 -5.16 14.01
N ASP A 23 -21.54 -4.73 14.83
CA ASP A 23 -21.06 -5.30 16.12
C ASP A 23 -20.00 -6.40 16.14
N THR A 24 -19.66 -7.04 15.02
CA THR A 24 -18.52 -7.96 14.97
C THR A 24 -17.55 -7.58 13.86
N CYS A 25 -16.30 -7.24 14.19
CA CYS A 25 -15.28 -7.00 13.18
C CYS A 25 -14.93 -8.34 12.48
N ASP A 26 -15.46 -8.57 11.28
CA ASP A 26 -15.17 -9.76 10.46
C ASP A 26 -13.67 -9.95 10.16
N ILE A 27 -12.88 -8.89 10.30
CA ILE A 27 -11.42 -8.91 10.13
C ILE A 27 -10.75 -9.83 11.17
N HIS A 28 -11.34 -9.98 12.37
CA HIS A 28 -10.83 -10.93 13.36
C HIS A 28 -11.10 -12.39 13.00
N ALA A 29 -12.00 -12.69 12.06
CA ALA A 29 -12.19 -14.05 11.56
C ALA A 29 -11.02 -14.52 10.67
N ASN A 30 -10.23 -13.58 10.15
CA ASN A 30 -9.07 -13.85 9.30
C ASN A 30 -7.80 -13.34 9.97
N ASP A 31 -7.15 -14.19 10.77
CA ASP A 31 -5.92 -13.84 11.51
C ASP A 31 -4.82 -13.26 10.61
N SER A 32 -4.64 -13.81 9.41
CA SER A 32 -3.64 -13.31 8.46
C SER A 32 -3.94 -11.89 7.96
N LEU A 33 -5.22 -11.59 7.71
CA LEU A 33 -5.65 -10.26 7.31
C LEU A 33 -5.49 -9.29 8.47
N HIS A 34 -5.92 -9.69 9.67
CA HIS A 34 -5.77 -8.91 10.88
C HIS A 34 -4.30 -8.55 11.15
N ALA A 35 -3.40 -9.52 11.09
CA ALA A 35 -1.96 -9.31 11.29
C ALA A 35 -1.35 -8.35 10.26
N LEU A 36 -1.77 -8.42 8.99
CA LEU A 36 -1.34 -7.48 7.96
C LEU A 36 -1.79 -6.04 8.27
N MET A 37 -3.06 -5.87 8.65
CA MET A 37 -3.59 -4.56 9.02
C MET A 37 -2.89 -4.00 10.25
N ASP A 38 -2.59 -4.87 11.22
CA ASP A 38 -1.86 -4.52 12.42
C ASP A 38 -0.46 -3.98 12.09
N ARG A 39 0.23 -4.68 11.18
CA ARG A 39 1.56 -4.29 10.71
C ARG A 39 1.57 -2.95 9.98
N ILE A 40 0.54 -2.68 9.18
CA ILE A 40 0.38 -1.39 8.49
C ILE A 40 0.22 -0.26 9.51
N CYS A 41 -0.58 -0.46 10.56
CA CYS A 41 -0.76 0.53 11.61
C CYS A 41 0.53 0.80 12.40
N GLU A 42 1.36 -0.21 12.65
CA GLU A 42 2.67 -0.05 13.29
C GLU A 42 3.62 0.79 12.45
N LEU A 43 3.81 0.42 11.19
CA LEU A 43 4.69 1.15 10.28
C LEU A 43 4.23 2.60 10.08
N CYS A 44 2.91 2.81 10.03
CA CYS A 44 2.33 4.14 9.93
C CYS A 44 2.57 4.97 11.20
N HIS A 45 2.46 4.35 12.38
CA HIS A 45 2.80 5.01 13.64
C HIS A 45 4.27 5.40 13.68
N ASP A 46 5.20 4.54 13.25
CA ASP A 46 6.62 4.88 13.25
C ASP A 46 6.91 6.14 12.43
N MET A 47 6.26 6.29 11.27
CA MET A 47 6.43 7.45 10.39
C MET A 47 5.69 8.72 10.86
N TYR A 48 4.58 8.58 11.59
CA TYR A 48 3.76 9.72 12.04
C TYR A 48 3.76 9.96 13.54
N SER A 49 4.56 9.23 14.30
CA SER A 49 4.67 9.30 15.76
C SER A 49 4.88 10.73 16.28
N HIS A 50 5.65 11.53 15.54
CA HIS A 50 5.92 12.94 15.85
C HIS A 50 4.68 13.86 15.80
N GLN A 51 3.63 13.46 15.07
CA GLN A 51 2.44 14.27 14.77
C GLN A 51 1.23 13.70 15.50
N GLN A 52 1.14 12.38 15.55
CA GLN A 52 0.04 11.64 16.14
C GLN A 52 0.61 10.46 16.92
N PRO A 53 0.95 10.63 18.21
CA PRO A 53 1.50 9.56 19.03
C PRO A 53 0.51 8.39 19.20
N ASN A 54 -0.79 8.66 19.10
CA ASN A 54 -1.83 7.63 19.22
C ASN A 54 -2.23 6.98 17.88
N MET A 55 -1.49 7.27 16.80
CA MET A 55 -1.82 6.78 15.45
C MET A 55 -2.04 5.26 15.39
N ARG A 56 -1.27 4.47 16.16
CA ARG A 56 -1.41 3.01 16.20
C ARG A 56 -2.79 2.57 16.72
N ALA A 57 -3.25 3.19 17.82
CA ALA A 57 -4.54 2.89 18.42
C ALA A 57 -5.69 3.40 17.53
N ASP A 58 -5.56 4.63 17.02
CA ASP A 58 -6.56 5.24 16.16
C ASP A 58 -6.70 4.49 14.83
N CYS A 59 -5.63 3.91 14.32
CA CYS A 59 -5.64 3.10 13.10
C CYS A 59 -6.41 1.79 13.26
N ARG A 60 -6.40 1.17 14.45
CA ARG A 60 -7.12 -0.08 14.76
C ARG A 60 -8.58 0.12 15.15
N SER A 61 -8.97 1.36 15.45
CA SER A 61 -10.34 1.70 15.82
C SER A 61 -11.34 1.33 14.71
N ASP A 62 -12.58 1.04 15.11
CA ASP A 62 -13.71 0.82 14.20
C ASP A 62 -13.41 -0.24 13.12
N CYS A 63 -12.81 -1.37 13.52
CA CYS A 63 -12.44 -2.45 12.60
C CYS A 63 -11.58 -2.00 11.41
N PHE A 64 -10.63 -1.07 11.62
CA PHE A 64 -9.82 -0.47 10.55
C PHE A 64 -10.64 0.31 9.49
N ARG A 65 -11.93 0.61 9.74
CA ARG A 65 -12.80 1.38 8.84
C ARG A 65 -12.71 2.89 9.03
N ASN A 66 -11.64 3.37 9.65
CA ASN A 66 -11.41 4.78 9.93
C ASN A 66 -10.56 5.48 8.83
N ASN A 67 -10.51 6.82 8.88
CA ASN A 67 -9.73 7.62 7.95
C ASN A 67 -8.21 7.53 8.18
N ASN A 68 -7.78 7.19 9.39
CA ASN A 68 -6.36 7.05 9.73
C ASN A 68 -5.76 5.84 9.02
N PHE A 69 -6.44 4.69 9.06
CA PHE A 69 -6.08 3.49 8.33
C PHE A 69 -6.03 3.73 6.82
N LYS A 70 -7.04 4.40 6.24
CA LYS A 70 -7.03 4.78 4.82
C LYS A 70 -5.84 5.68 4.46
N ARG A 71 -5.45 6.60 5.35
CA ARG A 71 -4.26 7.45 5.17
C ARG A 71 -2.99 6.61 5.21
N CYS A 72 -2.87 5.68 6.16
CA CYS A 72 -1.75 4.74 6.25
C CYS A 72 -1.63 3.87 4.98
N LEU A 73 -2.74 3.34 4.45
CA LEU A 73 -2.74 2.57 3.21
C LEU A 73 -2.23 3.36 2.00
N ARG A 74 -2.47 4.69 1.94
CA ARG A 74 -2.00 5.52 0.82
C ARG A 74 -0.48 5.63 0.76
N LEU A 75 0.23 5.46 1.86
CA LEU A 75 1.70 5.44 1.87
C LEU A 75 2.26 4.21 1.17
N PHE A 76 1.61 3.07 1.37
CA PHE A 76 2.03 1.79 0.81
C PHE A 76 1.49 1.56 -0.61
N LYS A 77 0.52 2.38 -1.05
CA LYS A 77 0.02 2.31 -2.42
C LYS A 77 1.12 2.83 -3.36
N PRO A 78 1.66 1.99 -4.25
CA PRO A 78 2.59 2.48 -5.26
C PRO A 78 1.88 3.57 -6.04
N THR A 79 2.45 4.78 -6.06
CA THR A 79 2.00 5.85 -6.95
C THR A 79 2.31 5.38 -8.36
N GLY A 80 1.38 4.63 -8.94
CA GLY A 80 1.47 4.14 -10.30
C GLY A 80 1.82 5.32 -11.18
N ARG A 81 2.86 5.15 -12.00
CA ARG A 81 3.28 6.13 -12.99
C ARG A 81 2.08 6.47 -13.86
N SER A 82 1.36 7.54 -13.49
CA SER A 82 0.42 8.16 -14.40
C SER A 82 1.24 8.56 -15.61
N SER A 83 0.80 8.15 -16.79
CA SER A 83 1.40 8.49 -18.09
C SER A 83 1.59 10.00 -18.31
N ALA A 84 1.01 10.85 -17.46
CA ALA A 84 1.25 12.29 -17.36
C ALA A 84 2.62 12.69 -16.76
N GLN A 85 3.35 11.78 -16.11
CA GLN A 85 4.66 12.04 -15.50
C GLN A 85 5.81 11.44 -16.33
N ARG A 86 5.80 11.65 -17.65
CA ARG A 86 6.94 11.32 -18.53
C ARG A 86 8.02 12.42 -18.59
N HIS A 87 7.90 13.52 -17.86
CA HIS A 87 8.80 14.67 -18.02
C HIS A 87 9.59 15.09 -16.77
N ARG A 88 9.82 14.20 -15.79
CA ARG A 88 10.73 14.58 -14.67
C ARG A 88 11.42 13.45 -13.90
N MET A 89 11.89 12.42 -14.59
CA MET A 89 12.93 11.52 -14.08
C MET A 89 14.00 11.31 -15.16
N ARG A 90 14.78 12.36 -15.43
CA ARG A 90 16.18 12.23 -15.88
C ARG A 90 17.04 12.75 -14.73
N PHE A 91 17.27 11.91 -13.74
CA PHE A 91 18.33 12.11 -12.77
C PHE A 91 18.79 10.72 -12.36
N LEU A 92 20.10 10.50 -12.44
CA LEU A 92 20.83 9.22 -12.34
C LEU A 92 20.97 8.43 -13.65
N GLU A 93 21.60 9.03 -14.67
CA GLU A 93 22.72 8.38 -15.40
C GLU A 93 23.45 9.39 -16.31
N GLU A 94 24.03 10.47 -15.78
CA GLU A 94 25.08 11.25 -16.49
C GLU A 94 25.98 11.99 -15.49
N SER A 95 26.76 11.25 -14.69
CA SER A 95 27.84 11.83 -13.87
C SER A 95 29.10 10.94 -13.80
N LEU A 96 29.25 9.97 -14.71
CA LEU A 96 30.43 9.10 -14.81
C LEU A 96 31.24 9.26 -16.10
N HIS A 97 30.97 10.29 -16.91
CA HIS A 97 31.80 10.61 -18.09
C HIS A 97 32.83 11.72 -17.86
N SER A 98 32.95 12.27 -16.64
CA SER A 98 34.00 13.26 -16.31
C SER A 98 35.21 12.67 -15.58
N PHE A 99 35.20 11.37 -15.23
CA PHE A 99 36.30 10.71 -14.51
C PHE A 99 37.11 9.72 -15.35
N LEU A 100 36.84 9.60 -16.65
CA LEU A 100 37.61 8.74 -17.58
C LEU A 100 38.38 9.54 -18.65
N ILE A 101 38.45 10.86 -18.52
CA ILE A 101 39.35 11.72 -19.29
C ILE A 101 40.05 12.67 -18.31
N ALA A 102 40.88 12.10 -17.45
CA ALA A 102 41.93 12.79 -16.71
C ALA A 102 43.09 11.80 -16.50
#